data_AF-A0A073CIS3-F1
#
_entry.id   AF-A0A073CIS3-F1
#
_cell.length_a   1.000
_cell.length_b   1.000
_cell.length_c   1.000
_cell.angle_alpha   90.00
_cell.angle_beta   90.00
_cell.angle_gamma   90.00
#
_symmetry.space_group_name_H-M   'P 1'
#
loop_
_entity.id
_entity.type
_entity.pdbx_description
1 polymer ?
#
loop_
_entity_poly.entity_id
_entity_poly.type
_entity_poly.pdbx_seq_one_letter_code
_entity_poly.pdbx_strand_id
1 'polypeptide(L)' 'MGRGVSFTKQYLTTSPDTVSYTGTVSEDENYIQGQWQISRLSSGTWEAHRQGDNLSLEFNNIIVEKVPVFS' A
#
# COMPACT_ATOMS: atom_id res chain seq x y z
N MET A 1 5.10 -9.83 19.47
CA MET A 1 4.99 -10.34 18.07
C MET A 1 4.04 -9.42 17.35
N GLY A 2 4.48 -8.81 16.24
CA GLY A 2 3.69 -7.84 15.47
C GLY A 2 2.45 -8.41 14.79
N ARG A 3 1.67 -7.55 14.10
CA ARG A 3 0.46 -7.93 13.36
C ARG A 3 0.81 -8.36 11.92
N GLY A 4 0.28 -9.50 11.46
CA GLY A 4 0.43 -9.93 10.07
C GLY A 4 -0.39 -9.08 9.10
N VAL A 5 0.13 -8.83 7.91
CA VAL A 5 -0.56 -8.12 6.82
C VAL A 5 -0.38 -8.87 5.49
N SER A 6 -1.43 -8.86 4.66
CA SER A 6 -1.40 -9.41 3.30
C SER A 6 -2.27 -8.58 2.37
N PHE A 7 -1.76 -8.25 1.18
CA PHE A 7 -2.51 -7.55 0.14
C PHE A 7 -1.99 -7.87 -1.26
N THR A 8 -2.80 -7.57 -2.28
CA THR A 8 -2.43 -7.77 -3.69
C THR A 8 -2.51 -6.45 -4.44
N LYS A 9 -1.48 -6.14 -5.23
CA LYS A 9 -1.44 -4.98 -6.12
C LYS A 9 -1.57 -5.43 -7.57
N GLN A 10 -2.47 -4.79 -8.33
CA GLN A 10 -2.65 -5.02 -9.75
C GLN A 10 -2.62 -3.69 -10.50
N TYR A 11 -1.93 -3.65 -11.63
CA TYR A 11 -1.98 -2.51 -12.55
C TYR A 11 -3.10 -2.75 -13.58
N LEU A 12 -4.05 -1.82 -13.71
CA LEU A 12 -5.21 -2.06 -14.59
C LEU A 12 -4.93 -1.78 -16.07
N THR A 13 -3.92 -0.98 -16.38
CA THR A 13 -3.68 -0.46 -17.74
C THR A 13 -2.33 -0.87 -18.34
N THR A 14 -1.34 -1.22 -17.53
CA THR A 14 0.05 -1.38 -17.98
C THR A 14 0.61 -2.79 -17.87
N SER A 15 0.05 -3.66 -17.01
CA SER A 15 0.44 -5.07 -16.92
C SER A 15 -0.66 -5.89 -16.24
N PRO A 16 -1.00 -7.08 -16.75
CA PRO A 16 -1.96 -7.97 -16.10
C PRO A 16 -1.40 -8.63 -14.82
N ASP A 17 -0.09 -8.54 -14.59
CA ASP A 17 0.55 -9.25 -13.48
C ASP A 17 0.14 -8.67 -12.13
N THR A 18 -0.27 -9.57 -11.24
CA THR A 18 -0.55 -9.25 -9.85
C THR A 18 0.69 -9.47 -8.99
N VAL A 19 0.90 -8.57 -8.03
CA VAL A 19 1.96 -8.67 -7.04
C VAL A 19 1.33 -8.91 -5.68
N SER A 20 1.61 -10.07 -5.09
CA SER A 20 1.15 -10.42 -3.75
C SER A 20 2.20 -10.00 -2.72
N TYR A 21 1.77 -9.35 -1.65
CA TYR A 21 2.61 -8.91 -0.54
C TYR A 21 2.15 -9.60 0.74
N THR A 22 3.11 -10.08 1.52
CA THR A 22 2.92 -10.55 2.90
C THR A 22 3.94 -9.85 3.79
N GLY A 23 3.61 -9.62 5.05
CA GLY A 23 4.54 -8.98 5.98
C GLY A 23 4.05 -8.96 7.42
N THR A 24 4.88 -8.38 8.27
CA THR A 24 4.59 -8.15 9.69
C THR A 24 4.79 -6.67 10.00
N VAL A 25 3.78 -6.07 10.63
CA VAL A 25 3.82 -4.71 11.16
C VAL A 25 4.51 -4.75 12.52
N SER A 26 5.47 -3.86 12.75
CA SER A 26 6.14 -3.68 14.05
C SER A 26 5.16 -3.30 15.16
N GLU A 27 5.53 -3.55 16.42
CA GLU A 27 4.66 -3.28 17.58
C GLU A 27 4.37 -1.79 17.79
N ASP A 28 5.32 -0.93 17.40
CA ASP A 28 5.16 0.53 17.40
C ASP A 28 4.40 1.04 16.16
N GLU A 29 3.99 0.14 15.27
CA GLU A 29 3.32 0.38 13.99
C GLU A 29 4.04 1.33 13.02
N ASN A 30 5.34 1.61 13.22
CA ASN A 30 6.12 2.52 12.37
C ASN A 30 6.80 1.84 11.20
N TYR A 31 6.84 0.51 11.19
CA TYR A 31 7.59 -0.28 10.23
C TYR A 31 6.83 -1.52 9.80
N ILE A 32 6.97 -1.87 8.53
CA ILE A 32 6.47 -3.13 7.97
C ILE A 32 7.59 -3.75 7.15
N GLN A 33 7.79 -5.04 7.31
CA GLN A 33 8.72 -5.82 6.49
C GLN A 33 8.09 -7.14 6.07
N GLY A 34 8.53 -7.67 4.93
CA GLY A 34 8.05 -8.96 4.47
C GLY A 34 8.54 -9.35 3.08
N GLN A 35 7.71 -10.12 2.39
CA GLN A 35 7.99 -10.66 1.06
C GLN A 35 6.93 -10.24 0.06
N TRP A 36 7.37 -9.93 -1.15
CA TRP A 36 6.51 -9.78 -2.32
C TRP A 36 6.77 -10.91 -3.30
N GLN A 37 5.76 -11.22 -4.10
CA GLN A 37 5.83 -12.26 -5.13
C GLN A 37 5.01 -11.85 -6.35
N ILE A 38 5.60 -12.02 -7.54
CA ILE A 38 4.94 -11.86 -8.83
C ILE A 38 4.87 -13.25 -9.47
N SER A 39 3.67 -13.83 -9.49
CA SER A 39 3.45 -15.20 -9.99
C SER A 39 4.46 -16.18 -9.35
N ARG A 40 4.90 -17.25 -10.03
CA ARG A 40 5.96 -18.15 -9.51
C ARG A 40 7.38 -17.75 -9.94
N LEU A 41 7.53 -16.60 -10.59
CA LEU A 41 8.72 -16.25 -11.35
C LEU A 41 9.66 -15.32 -10.60
N SER A 42 9.11 -14.47 -9.73
CA SER A 42 9.89 -13.46 -9.03
C SER A 42 9.36 -13.23 -7.63
N SER A 43 10.28 -13.01 -6.70
CA SER A 43 9.98 -12.72 -5.31
C SER A 43 11.13 -11.95 -4.68
N GLY A 44 10.85 -11.21 -3.62
CA GLY A 44 11.88 -10.52 -2.88
C GLY A 44 11.40 -9.91 -1.57
N THR A 45 12.35 -9.40 -0.81
CA THR A 45 12.09 -8.65 0.41
C THR A 45 11.51 -7.27 0.08
N TRP A 46 10.65 -6.76 0.95
CA TRP A 46 10.27 -5.35 0.95
C TRP A 46 10.19 -4.84 2.38
N GLU A 47 10.31 -3.52 2.48
CA GLU A 47 10.10 -2.78 3.71
C GLU A 47 9.35 -1.48 3.43
N ALA A 48 8.60 -1.02 4.41
CA ALA A 48 7.94 0.28 4.40
C ALA A 48 8.01 0.91 5.79
N HIS A 49 8.34 2.20 5.81
CA HIS A 49 8.29 3.02 7.01
C HIS A 49 7.08 3.95 6.93
N ARG A 50 6.38 4.11 8.05
CA ARG A 50 5.32 5.11 8.16
C ARG A 50 5.98 6.50 8.14
N GLN A 51 5.71 7.27 7.10
CA GLN A 51 5.95 8.72 7.15
C GLN A 51 4.77 9.38 7.86
N GLY A 52 5.06 10.43 8.65
CA GLY A 52 4.06 11.19 9.40
C GLY A 52 3.08 11.98 8.53
N ASP A 53 3.30 12.01 7.22
CA ASP A 53 2.41 12.65 6.27
C ASP A 53 1.13 11.84 6.17
N ASN A 54 0.04 12.44 6.65
CA ASN A 54 -1.28 11.82 6.60
C ASN A 54 -1.78 11.89 5.15
N LEU A 55 -1.42 10.88 4.35
CA LEU A 55 -1.87 10.73 2.96
C LEU A 55 -3.41 10.74 2.84
N SER A 56 -4.14 10.42 3.91
CA SER A 56 -5.61 10.53 3.92
C SER A 56 -6.08 11.98 3.99
N LEU A 57 -5.35 12.88 4.65
CA LEU A 57 -5.64 14.32 4.61
C LEU A 57 -5.39 14.88 3.20
N GLU A 58 -4.28 14.52 2.56
CA GLU A 58 -4.03 14.95 1.17
C GLU A 58 -5.09 14.41 0.20
N PHE A 59 -5.47 13.14 0.33
CA PHE A 59 -6.51 12.55 -0.50
C PHE A 59 -7.89 13.22 -0.30
N ASN A 60 -8.27 13.51 0.95
CA ASN A 60 -9.51 14.23 1.23
C ASN A 60 -9.51 15.64 0.65
N ASN A 61 -8.38 16.36 0.75
CA ASN A 61 -8.25 17.69 0.15
C ASN A 61 -8.45 17.65 -1.37
N ILE A 62 -7.86 16.65 -2.05
CA ILE A 62 -8.03 16.45 -3.50
C ILE A 62 -9.48 16.09 -3.86
N ILE A 63 -10.19 15.31 -3.03
CA ILE A 63 -11.61 15.01 -3.24
C ILE A 63 -12.46 16.27 -3.08
N VAL A 64 -12.26 17.03 -2.00
CA VAL A 64 -13.02 18.25 -1.71
C VAL A 64 -12.87 19.28 -2.83
N GLU A 65 -11.65 19.46 -3.35
CA GLU A 65 -11.39 20.39 -4.46
C GLU A 65 -12.09 19.98 -5.77
N LYS A 66 -12.39 18.69 -5.95
CA LYS A 66 -13.00 18.14 -7.17
C LYS A 66 -14.53 18.04 -7.15
N VAL A 67 -15.20 18.38 -6.06
CA VAL A 67 -16.67 18.41 -6.04
C VAL A 67 -17.15 19.72 -6.68
N PRO A 68 -17.83 19.71 -7.83
CA PRO A 68 -18.46 20.91 -8.35
C PRO A 68 -19.60 21.29 -7.42
N VAL A 69 -19.61 22.53 -6.92
CA VAL A 69 -20.76 23.08 -6.21
C VAL A 69 -21.86 23.27 -7.26
N PHE A 70 -22.78 22.32 -7.35
CA PHE A 70 -24.03 22.53 -8.07
C PHE A 70 -24.95 23.37 -7.17
N SER A 71 -25.00 24.66 -7.47
CA SER A 71 -26.00 25.62 -6.96
C SER A 71 -27.30 25.53 -7.73
#